data_AF-A0A8H9XLK1-F1
#
_entry.id   AF-A0A8H9XLK1-F1
#
_cell.length_a   1.000
_cell.length_b   1.000
_cell.length_c   1.000
_cell.angle_alpha   90.00
_cell.angle_beta   90.00
_cell.angle_gamma   90.00
#
_symmetry.space_group_name_H-M   'P 1'
#
loop_
_entity.id
_entity.type
_entity.pdbx_description
1 polymer ?
#
loop_
_entity_poly.entity_id
_entity_poly.type
_entity_poly.pdbx_seq_one_letter_code
_entity_poly.pdbx_strand_id
1 'polypeptide(L)'
;MAKNTINDKSKQISIRIPHDAFEGMESVKLDGESNAGFIVTAMRGEIARRQTEGSGENPLVSSLDALAKVEQIGIKAAEEIGQLVAVAREELQRRKAKESE
;
A
#
# COMPACT_ATOMS: atom_id res chain seq x y z
N MET A 1 -1.79 11.75 -46.69
CA MET A 1 -2.37 11.80 -45.33
C MET A 1 -1.20 11.71 -44.34
N ALA A 2 -0.79 12.83 -43.73
CA ALA A 2 0.21 12.78 -42.66
C ALA A 2 -0.46 12.14 -41.43
N LYS A 3 -0.08 10.91 -41.09
CA LYS A 3 -0.65 10.15 -39.97
C LYS A 3 -0.01 10.67 -38.68
N ASN A 4 -0.44 11.85 -38.20
CA ASN A 4 0.05 12.40 -36.95
C ASN A 4 -0.61 11.65 -35.77
N THR A 5 -0.27 10.37 -35.60
CA THR A 5 -0.80 9.48 -34.55
C THR A 5 -0.11 9.69 -33.20
N ILE A 6 0.79 10.67 -33.11
CA ILE A 6 1.56 11.01 -31.92
C ILE A 6 1.51 12.54 -31.77
N ASN A 7 1.17 13.00 -30.58
CA ASN A 7 1.39 14.38 -30.14
C ASN A 7 2.10 14.36 -28.78
N ASP A 8 2.45 15.53 -28.27
CA ASP A 8 3.22 15.67 -27.01
C ASP A 8 2.53 15.06 -25.78
N LYS A 9 1.24 14.72 -25.87
CA LYS A 9 0.41 14.21 -24.76
C LYS A 9 -0.10 12.80 -24.96
N SER A 10 -0.11 12.26 -26.18
CA SER A 10 -0.80 11.00 -26.49
C SER A 10 -0.29 10.34 -27.78
N LYS A 11 -0.42 9.01 -27.80
CA LYS A 11 -0.14 8.17 -28.97
C LYS A 11 -1.35 7.30 -29.27
N GLN A 12 -1.86 7.35 -30.50
CA GLN A 12 -2.94 6.49 -30.95
C GLN A 12 -2.38 5.15 -31.44
N ILE A 13 -2.94 4.05 -30.94
CA ILE A 13 -2.59 2.69 -31.31
C ILE A 13 -3.87 1.99 -31.76
N SER A 14 -3.79 1.17 -32.81
CA SER A 14 -4.91 0.36 -33.29
C SER A 14 -4.59 -1.11 -33.06
N ILE A 15 -5.42 -1.78 -32.28
CA ILE A 15 -5.33 -3.21 -31.98
C ILE A 15 -6.71 -3.85 -32.14
N ARG A 16 -6.74 -5.16 -32.36
CA ARG A 16 -7.99 -5.95 -32.23
C ARG A 16 -8.07 -6.49 -30.81
N ILE A 17 -9.23 -6.33 -30.18
CA ILE A 17 -9.53 -6.88 -28.85
C ILE A 17 -10.47 -8.08 -29.07
N PRO A 18 -10.16 -9.26 -28.53
CA PRO A 18 -11.05 -10.41 -28.54
C PRO A 18 -12.44 -10.08 -27.95
N HIS A 19 -13.49 -10.73 -28.46
CA HIS A 19 -14.87 -10.44 -28.04
C HIS A 19 -15.10 -10.68 -26.55
N ASP A 20 -14.60 -11.79 -26.02
CA ASP A 20 -14.67 -12.13 -24.60
C ASP A 20 -14.04 -11.06 -23.70
N ALA A 21 -12.87 -10.54 -24.09
CA ALA A 21 -12.21 -9.46 -23.35
C ALA A 21 -12.98 -8.13 -23.43
N PHE A 22 -13.59 -7.83 -24.59
CA PHE A 22 -14.39 -6.62 -24.78
C PHE A 22 -15.70 -6.69 -23.98
N GLU A 23 -16.41 -7.81 -24.03
CA GLU A 23 -17.63 -8.06 -23.26
C GLU A 23 -17.34 -8.05 -21.75
N GLY A 24 -16.23 -8.66 -21.34
CA GLY A 24 -15.75 -8.59 -19.96
C GLY A 24 -15.57 -7.16 -19.48
N MET A 25 -14.90 -6.31 -20.26
CA MET A 25 -14.77 -4.88 -19.97
C MET A 25 -16.14 -4.19 -19.84
N GLU A 26 -17.04 -4.36 -20.81
CA GLU A 26 -18.36 -3.72 -20.77
C GLU A 26 -19.18 -4.16 -19.56
N SER A 27 -19.01 -5.39 -19.06
CA SER A 27 -19.73 -5.89 -17.88
C SER A 27 -19.28 -5.29 -16.55
N VAL A 28 -18.06 -4.73 -16.48
CA VAL A 28 -17.48 -4.17 -15.23
C VAL A 28 -17.25 -2.67 -15.26
N LYS A 29 -17.50 -2.02 -16.41
CA LYS A 29 -17.34 -0.57 -16.54
C LYS A 29 -18.26 0.17 -15.58
N LEU A 30 -17.74 1.27 -15.04
CA LEU A 30 -18.52 2.15 -14.18
C LEU A 30 -19.47 3.02 -15.02
N ASP A 31 -20.55 3.49 -14.40
CA ASP A 31 -21.49 4.40 -15.05
C ASP A 31 -20.79 5.67 -15.55
N GLY A 32 -20.96 5.99 -16.83
CA GLY A 32 -20.32 7.14 -17.47
C GLY A 32 -18.84 6.95 -17.82
N GLU A 33 -18.25 5.78 -17.54
CA GLU A 33 -16.87 5.48 -17.92
C GLU A 33 -16.74 5.23 -19.43
N SER A 34 -15.78 5.91 -20.06
CA SER A 34 -15.45 5.67 -21.47
C SER A 34 -14.55 4.45 -21.64
N ASN A 35 -14.66 3.75 -22.77
CA ASN A 35 -13.79 2.59 -23.09
C ASN A 35 -12.30 3.00 -23.07
N ALA A 36 -11.98 4.20 -23.55
CA ALA A 36 -10.63 4.74 -23.48
C ALA A 36 -10.17 4.96 -22.04
N GLY A 37 -11.04 5.50 -21.18
CA GLY A 37 -10.78 5.68 -19.76
C GLY A 37 -10.47 4.36 -19.06
N PHE A 38 -11.31 3.35 -19.28
CA PHE A 38 -11.10 2.00 -18.74
C PHE A 38 -9.75 1.42 -19.18
N ILE A 39 -9.46 1.43 -20.49
CA ILE A 39 -8.23 0.86 -21.06
C ILE A 39 -6.97 1.58 -20.56
N VAL A 40 -7.00 2.91 -20.46
CA VAL A 40 -5.87 3.69 -19.93
C VAL A 40 -5.62 3.36 -18.45
N THR A 41 -6.67 3.23 -17.65
CA THR A 41 -6.57 2.85 -16.24
C THR A 41 -6.00 1.45 -16.09
N ALA A 42 -6.53 0.47 -16.84
CA ALA A 42 -6.03 -0.91 -16.83
C ALA A 42 -4.54 -0.98 -17.24
N MET A 43 -4.14 -0.26 -18.30
CA MET A 43 -2.76 -0.20 -18.75
C MET A 43 -1.82 0.41 -17.70
N ARG A 44 -2.25 1.46 -17.00
CA ARG A 44 -1.47 2.04 -15.88
C ARG A 44 -1.32 1.06 -14.72
N GLY A 45 -2.39 0.34 -14.37
CA GLY A 45 -2.36 -0.69 -13.33
C GLY A 45 -1.38 -1.81 -13.67
N GLU A 46 -1.37 -2.29 -14.91
CA GLU A 46 -0.45 -3.33 -15.37
C GLU A 46 1.02 -2.85 -15.40
N ILE A 47 1.27 -1.59 -15.77
CA ILE A 47 2.61 -0.98 -15.68
C ILE A 47 3.08 -0.98 -14.22
N ALA A 48 2.23 -0.50 -13.30
CA ALA A 48 2.56 -0.50 -11.88
C ALA A 48 2.86 -1.93 -11.40
N ARG A 49 1.98 -2.90 -11.68
CA ARG A 49 2.21 -4.31 -11.32
C ARG A 49 3.57 -4.83 -11.79
N ARG A 50 3.92 -4.63 -13.06
CA ARG A 50 5.22 -5.06 -13.60
C ARG A 50 6.40 -4.32 -12.99
N GLN A 51 6.25 -3.02 -12.72
CA GLN A 51 7.28 -2.26 -12.01
C GLN A 51 7.46 -2.77 -10.59
N THR A 52 6.40 -3.21 -9.91
CA THR A 52 6.50 -3.80 -8.57
C THR A 52 7.06 -5.22 -8.54
N GLU A 53 6.89 -5.97 -9.63
CA GLU A 53 7.46 -7.32 -9.77
C GLU A 53 8.94 -7.31 -10.22
N GLY A 54 9.35 -6.28 -10.96
CA GLY A 54 10.72 -6.09 -11.43
C GLY A 54 11.58 -5.16 -10.54
N SER A 55 10.95 -4.37 -9.67
CA SER A 55 11.63 -3.59 -8.63
C SER A 55 11.84 -4.49 -7.41
N GLY A 56 13.07 -4.61 -6.93
CA GLY A 56 13.39 -5.34 -5.69
C GLY A 56 12.65 -4.82 -4.45
N GLU A 57 11.98 -3.66 -4.55
CA GLU A 57 11.04 -3.15 -3.55
C GLU A 57 9.61 -3.25 -4.10
N ASN A 58 9.03 -4.44 -3.99
CA ASN A 58 7.59 -4.63 -4.14
C ASN A 58 6.90 -3.79 -3.04
N PRO A 59 5.93 -2.92 -3.33
CA PRO A 59 5.24 -2.09 -2.33
C PRO A 59 4.57 -2.90 -1.22
N LEU A 60 4.18 -4.16 -1.49
CA LEU A 60 3.72 -5.08 -0.46
C LEU A 60 4.86 -5.49 0.48
N VAL A 61 6.06 -5.69 -0.07
CA VAL A 61 7.28 -5.96 0.70
C VAL A 61 7.68 -4.72 1.50
N SER A 62 7.63 -3.52 0.92
CA SER A 62 7.85 -2.26 1.64
C SER A 62 6.81 -2.04 2.76
N SER A 63 5.55 -2.40 2.52
CA SER A 63 4.49 -2.35 3.53
C SER A 63 4.72 -3.38 4.63
N LEU A 64 5.24 -4.56 4.29
CA LEU A 64 5.59 -5.60 5.26
C LEU A 64 6.80 -5.18 6.10
N ASP A 65 7.82 -4.57 5.50
CA ASP A 65 8.95 -3.99 6.22
C ASP A 65 8.51 -2.85 7.15
N ALA A 66 7.53 -2.05 6.72
CA ALA A 66 6.92 -1.02 7.57
C ALA A 66 6.17 -1.65 8.76
N LEU A 67 5.44 -2.74 8.55
CA LEU A 67 4.76 -3.49 9.61
C LEU A 67 5.77 -4.12 10.59
N ALA A 68 6.86 -4.69 10.11
CA ALA A 68 7.93 -5.24 10.95
C ALA A 68 8.57 -4.15 11.84
N LYS A 69 8.75 -2.93 11.30
CA LYS A 69 9.21 -1.79 12.12
C LYS A 69 8.21 -1.41 13.20
N VAL A 70 6.91 -1.42 12.90
CA VAL A 70 5.85 -1.15 13.88
C VAL A 70 5.85 -2.20 15.00
N GLU A 71 6.05 -3.48 14.66
CA GLU A 71 6.18 -4.56 15.65
C GLU A 71 7.35 -4.31 16.61
N GLN A 72 8.53 -4.00 16.09
CA GLN A 72 9.72 -3.72 16.91
C GLN A 72 9.51 -2.52 17.86
N ILE A 73 8.85 -1.47 17.37
CA ILE A 73 8.47 -0.31 18.19
C ILE A 73 7.52 -0.76 19.31
N GLY A 74 6.52 -1.60 18.99
CA GLY A 74 5.55 -2.11 19.96
C GLY A 74 6.20 -2.94 21.07
N ILE A 75 7.11 -3.85 20.71
CA ILE A 75 7.87 -4.66 21.67
C ILE A 75 8.67 -3.75 22.63
N LYS A 76 9.43 -2.81 22.07
CA LYS A 76 10.24 -1.88 22.86
C LYS A 76 9.38 -1.01 23.79
N ALA A 77 8.26 -0.49 23.30
CA ALA A 77 7.34 0.29 24.11
C ALA A 77 6.76 -0.54 25.28
N ALA A 78 6.43 -1.81 25.05
CA ALA A 78 5.94 -2.70 26.11
C ALA A 78 7.01 -2.95 27.19
N GLU A 79 8.28 -3.14 26.80
CA GLU A 79 9.39 -3.29 27.74
C GLU A 79 9.60 -2.04 28.61
N GLU A 80 9.62 -0.86 27.99
CA GLU A 80 9.79 0.43 28.69
C GLU A 80 8.64 0.70 29.67
N ILE A 81 7.40 0.42 29.27
CA ILE A 81 6.24 0.51 30.16
C ILE A 81 6.38 -0.47 31.34
N GLY A 82 6.84 -1.69 31.08
CA GLY A 82 7.10 -2.69 32.13
C GLY A 82 8.09 -2.19 33.17
N GLN A 83 9.19 -1.55 32.74
CA GLN A 83 10.18 -0.95 33.64
C GLN A 83 9.58 0.17 34.49
N LEU A 84 8.80 1.07 33.89
CA LEU A 84 8.13 2.15 34.61
C LEU A 84 7.16 1.62 35.68
N VAL A 85 6.38 0.58 35.34
CA VAL A 85 5.46 -0.07 36.29
C VAL A 85 6.23 -0.73 37.44
N ALA A 86 7.38 -1.35 37.18
CA ALA A 86 8.22 -1.94 38.22
C ALA A 86 8.73 -0.88 39.20
N VAL A 87 9.29 0.23 38.70
CA VAL A 87 9.77 1.36 39.53
C VAL A 87 8.63 1.94 40.38
N ALA A 88 7.45 2.15 39.78
CA ALA A 88 6.30 2.67 40.51
C ALA A 88 5.86 1.73 41.65
N ARG A 89 5.89 0.41 41.42
CA ARG A 89 5.55 -0.59 42.45
C ARG A 89 6.57 -0.60 43.58
N GLU A 90 7.86 -0.55 43.28
CA GLU A 90 8.91 -0.49 44.29
C GLU A 90 8.79 0.75 45.16
N GLU A 91 8.54 1.91 44.54
CA GLU A 91 8.37 3.17 45.26
C GLU A 91 7.13 3.16 46.15
N LEU A 92 6.01 2.59 45.69
CA LEU A 92 4.81 2.40 46.52
C LEU A 92 5.07 1.49 47.73
N GLN A 93 5.83 0.41 47.57
CA GLN A 93 6.18 -0.48 48.68
C GLN A 93 7.10 0.21 49.70
N ARG A 94 8.10 0.97 49.23
CA ARG A 94 8.97 1.77 50.11
C ARG A 94 8.19 2.78 50.94
N ARG A 95 7.19 3.45 50.36
CA ARG A 95 6.33 4.40 51.07
C ARG A 95 5.50 3.71 52.14
N LYS A 96 4.85 2.60 51.79
CA LYS A 96 4.08 1.79 52.75
C LYS A 96 4.93 1.32 53.92
N ALA A 97 6.15 0.84 53.66
CA ALA A 97 7.06 0.39 54.71
C ALA A 97 7.44 1.50 55.68
N LYS A 98 7.66 2.73 55.19
CA LYS A 98 7.95 3.93 56.02
C LYS A 98 6.75 4.44 56.81
N GLU A 99 5.52 4.22 56.34
CA GLU A 99 4.30 4.63 57.06
C GLU A 99 3.96 3.68 58.22
N SER A 100 4.50 2.46 58.20
CA SER A 100 4.29 1.43 59.22
C SER A 100 5.36 1.37 60.33
N GLU A 101 6.33 2.29 60.32
CA GLU A 101 7.42 2.44 61.30
C GLU A 101 7.18 3.66 62.20
#